data_AF-A0A4S4KA77-F1
#
_entry.id   AF-A0A4S4KA77-F1
#
_cell.length_a   1.000
_cell.length_b   1.000
_cell.length_c   1.000
_cell.angle_alpha   90.00
_cell.angle_beta   90.00
_cell.angle_gamma   90.00
#
_symmetry.space_group_name_H-M   'P 1'
#
loop_
_entity.id
_entity.type
_entity.pdbx_description
1 polymer ?
#
loop_
_entity_poly.entity_id
_entity_poly.type
_entity_poly.pdbx_seq_one_letter_code
_entity_poly.pdbx_strand_id
1 'polypeptide(L)'
;MPIIIASIQTYTALEETLVILLNALGPLRSLSPRLDLSEALVTPLIHVLPPLAGVHPDPSIRHIIFRLLSLILSYTPSPLRFQLLQDLITDPDVTPQMRVAAIGLVKEAVLENLSASKSSLGGEQLETAFTSPNFMQMFSPIIFKLDLPQAAGQEDLDLQEFLESPEPLRLVEGLGLYYVVLQRDVDNRTGIRDPDSMRVIDKELLTVLRQQLTKWNEDLNETPDTAELLANHNALQLGILEMWLDRIQSATAAL
;
A
#
# COMPACT_ATOMS: atom_id res chain seq x y z
N MET A 1 -13.87 -23.86 -9.53
CA MET A 1 -12.62 -23.08 -9.66
C MET A 1 -12.13 -22.94 -11.09
N PRO A 2 -11.88 -24.00 -11.88
CA PRO A 2 -11.35 -23.84 -13.24
C PRO A 2 -12.24 -22.98 -14.15
N ILE A 3 -13.56 -23.13 -14.03
CA ILE A 3 -14.54 -22.32 -14.78
C ILE A 3 -14.46 -20.84 -14.40
N ILE A 4 -14.33 -20.53 -13.11
CA ILE A 4 -14.21 -19.15 -12.60
C ILE A 4 -12.94 -18.49 -13.15
N ILE A 5 -11.80 -19.20 -13.07
CA ILE A 5 -10.53 -18.70 -13.60
C ILE A 5 -10.62 -18.48 -15.11
N ALA A 6 -11.18 -19.44 -15.84
CA ALA A 6 -11.36 -19.34 -17.28
C ALA A 6 -12.26 -18.14 -17.65
N SER A 7 -13.40 -17.97 -16.99
CA SER A 7 -14.32 -16.83 -17.17
C SER A 7 -13.63 -15.49 -16.97
N ILE A 8 -12.79 -15.37 -15.94
CA ILE A 8 -12.04 -14.15 -15.66
C ILE A 8 -10.99 -13.91 -16.75
N GLN A 9 -10.22 -14.93 -17.12
CA GLN A 9 -9.16 -14.82 -18.13
C GLN A 9 -9.69 -14.52 -19.54
N THR A 10 -10.87 -15.04 -19.89
CA THR A 10 -11.49 -14.84 -21.20
C THR A 10 -12.48 -13.67 -21.22
N TYR A 11 -12.57 -12.90 -20.12
CA TYR A 11 -13.56 -11.81 -19.95
C TYR A 11 -15.01 -12.26 -20.22
N THR A 12 -15.31 -13.55 -20.04
CA THR A 12 -16.62 -14.13 -20.34
C THR A 12 -17.42 -14.24 -19.05
N ALA A 13 -18.56 -13.54 -18.98
CA ALA A 13 -19.36 -13.41 -17.76
C ALA A 13 -18.53 -12.92 -16.56
N LEU A 14 -17.62 -11.96 -16.82
CA LEU A 14 -16.69 -11.45 -15.81
C LEU A 14 -17.45 -10.83 -14.63
N GLU A 15 -18.40 -9.96 -14.88
CA GLU A 15 -19.17 -9.26 -13.83
C GLU A 15 -19.94 -10.24 -12.95
N GLU A 16 -20.64 -11.19 -13.57
CA GLU A 16 -21.38 -12.23 -12.87
C GLU A 16 -20.43 -13.07 -12.01
N THR A 17 -19.26 -13.42 -12.56
CA THR A 17 -18.24 -14.18 -11.84
C THR A 17 -17.72 -13.40 -10.63
N LEU A 18 -17.44 -12.10 -10.77
CA LEU A 18 -17.00 -11.24 -9.67
C LEU A 18 -18.06 -11.11 -8.59
N VAL A 19 -19.33 -10.93 -8.97
CA VAL A 19 -20.46 -10.83 -8.04
C VAL A 19 -20.69 -12.15 -7.30
N ILE A 20 -20.62 -13.29 -8.00
CA ILE A 20 -20.72 -14.61 -7.37
C ILE A 20 -19.61 -14.80 -6.33
N LEU A 21 -18.37 -14.45 -6.68
CA LEU A 21 -17.25 -14.55 -5.75
C LEU A 21 -17.41 -13.65 -4.53
N LEU A 22 -17.81 -12.39 -4.72
CA LEU A 22 -18.06 -11.46 -3.62
C LEU A 22 -19.19 -11.93 -2.69
N ASN A 23 -20.29 -12.41 -3.25
CA ASN A 23 -21.42 -12.92 -2.45
C ASN A 23 -21.11 -14.25 -1.76
N ALA A 24 -20.25 -15.08 -2.35
CA ALA A 24 -19.81 -16.33 -1.73
C ALA A 24 -18.81 -16.09 -0.59
N LEU A 25 -17.86 -15.18 -0.79
CA LEU A 25 -16.77 -14.93 0.16
C LEU A 25 -17.11 -13.90 1.22
N GLY A 26 -17.95 -12.91 0.92
CA GLY A 26 -18.26 -11.79 1.82
C GLY A 26 -18.85 -12.25 3.18
N PRO A 27 -19.90 -13.09 3.20
CA PRO A 27 -20.52 -13.57 4.43
C PRO A 27 -19.56 -14.32 5.36
N LEU A 28 -18.52 -14.96 4.79
CA LEU A 28 -17.56 -15.75 5.55
C LEU A 28 -16.73 -14.92 6.54
N ARG A 29 -16.69 -13.58 6.40
CA ARG A 29 -15.93 -12.68 7.30
C ARG A 29 -16.45 -12.70 8.73
N SER A 30 -17.74 -13.04 8.88
CA SER A 30 -18.42 -13.11 10.17
C SER A 30 -18.20 -14.42 10.92
N LEU A 31 -17.56 -15.42 10.28
CA LEU A 31 -17.34 -16.72 10.90
C LEU A 31 -16.25 -16.67 11.98
N SER A 32 -16.47 -17.43 13.05
CA SER A 32 -15.51 -17.67 14.12
C SER A 32 -15.47 -19.18 14.43
N PRO A 33 -14.33 -19.88 14.26
CA PRO A 33 -13.04 -19.34 13.84
C PRO A 33 -13.06 -18.87 12.38
N ARG A 34 -12.16 -17.94 12.04
CA ARG A 34 -11.99 -17.49 10.65
C ARG A 34 -11.53 -18.66 9.78
N LEU A 35 -12.08 -18.70 8.57
CA LEU A 35 -11.73 -19.70 7.57
C LEU A 35 -10.48 -19.26 6.82
N ASP A 36 -9.52 -20.18 6.67
CA ASP A 36 -8.41 -20.02 5.73
C ASP A 36 -8.74 -20.73 4.41
N LEU A 37 -8.62 -20.01 3.30
CA LEU A 37 -8.67 -20.58 1.96
C LEU A 37 -7.38 -21.36 1.71
N SER A 38 -7.51 -22.51 1.04
CA SER A 38 -6.34 -23.27 0.63
C SER A 38 -5.54 -22.52 -0.44
N GLU A 39 -4.22 -22.70 -0.43
CA GLU A 39 -3.30 -22.10 -1.39
C GLU A 39 -3.71 -22.40 -2.85
N ALA A 40 -4.21 -23.60 -3.12
CA ALA A 40 -4.72 -24.00 -4.44
C ALA A 40 -5.89 -23.14 -4.94
N LEU A 41 -6.60 -22.44 -4.05
CA LEU A 41 -7.65 -21.48 -4.41
C LEU A 41 -7.10 -20.06 -4.53
N VAL A 42 -6.22 -19.67 -3.62
CA VAL A 42 -5.68 -18.31 -3.52
C VAL A 42 -4.75 -18.01 -4.70
N THR A 43 -3.75 -18.86 -4.94
CA THR A 43 -2.67 -18.57 -5.89
C THR A 43 -3.19 -18.27 -7.31
N PRO A 44 -4.12 -19.06 -7.90
CA PRO A 44 -4.65 -18.74 -9.22
C PRO A 44 -5.41 -17.41 -9.27
N LEU A 45 -6.15 -17.06 -8.21
CA LEU A 45 -6.88 -15.79 -8.15
C LEU A 45 -5.91 -14.60 -8.02
N ILE A 46 -4.84 -14.76 -7.25
CA ILE A 46 -3.79 -13.74 -7.10
C ILE A 46 -3.01 -13.53 -8.40
N HIS A 47 -2.90 -14.52 -9.28
CA HIS A 47 -2.27 -14.29 -10.59
C HIS A 47 -3.17 -13.53 -11.58
N VAL A 48 -4.49 -13.61 -11.45
CA VAL A 48 -5.42 -13.09 -12.47
C VAL A 48 -6.07 -11.77 -12.07
N LEU A 49 -6.41 -11.59 -10.79
CA LEU A 49 -7.13 -10.39 -10.33
C LEU A 49 -6.28 -9.11 -10.32
N PRO A 50 -5.01 -9.10 -9.87
CA PRO A 50 -4.23 -7.86 -9.79
C PRO A 50 -3.99 -7.19 -11.15
N PRO A 51 -3.62 -7.90 -12.23
CA PRO A 51 -3.55 -7.28 -13.56
C PRO A 51 -4.88 -6.62 -13.96
N LEU A 52 -6.00 -7.31 -13.74
CA LEU A 52 -7.33 -6.77 -14.08
C LEU A 52 -7.70 -5.53 -13.26
N ALA A 53 -7.47 -5.55 -11.94
CA ALA A 53 -7.74 -4.39 -11.11
C ALA A 53 -6.84 -3.19 -11.46
N GLY A 54 -5.64 -3.44 -12.00
CA GLY A 54 -4.73 -2.40 -12.44
C GLY A 54 -5.12 -1.72 -13.76
N VAL A 55 -5.64 -2.47 -14.74
CA VAL A 55 -5.79 -1.96 -16.13
C VAL A 55 -7.18 -2.08 -16.75
N HIS A 56 -8.17 -2.67 -16.06
CA HIS A 56 -9.52 -2.79 -16.64
C HIS A 56 -10.08 -1.39 -17.00
N PRO A 57 -10.73 -1.19 -18.16
CA PRO A 57 -11.15 0.15 -18.61
C PRO A 57 -12.20 0.80 -17.69
N ASP A 58 -13.13 0.00 -17.16
CA ASP A 58 -14.16 0.48 -16.22
C ASP A 58 -13.62 0.65 -14.79
N PRO A 59 -13.65 1.86 -14.20
CA PRO A 59 -13.21 2.12 -12.82
C PRO A 59 -14.01 1.38 -11.75
N SER A 60 -15.31 1.17 -11.96
CA SER A 60 -16.19 0.46 -11.03
C SER A 60 -15.79 -1.01 -10.96
N ILE A 61 -15.50 -1.62 -12.11
CA ILE A 61 -15.02 -3.00 -12.18
C ILE A 61 -13.63 -3.12 -11.55
N ARG A 62 -12.70 -2.18 -11.81
CA ARG A 62 -11.40 -2.15 -11.12
C ARG A 62 -11.57 -2.14 -9.59
N HIS A 63 -12.48 -1.30 -9.09
CA HIS A 63 -12.77 -1.24 -7.66
C HIS A 63 -13.33 -2.55 -7.12
N ILE A 64 -14.30 -3.17 -7.80
CA ILE A 64 -14.89 -4.46 -7.42
C ILE A 64 -13.82 -5.55 -7.33
N ILE A 65 -12.94 -5.63 -8.34
CA ILE A 65 -11.84 -6.60 -8.39
C ILE A 65 -10.87 -6.35 -7.23
N PHE A 66 -10.52 -5.09 -6.95
CA PHE A 66 -9.65 -4.75 -5.83
C PHE A 66 -10.27 -5.13 -4.47
N ARG A 67 -11.58 -4.90 -4.27
CA ARG A 67 -12.28 -5.33 -3.04
C ARG A 67 -12.30 -6.85 -2.91
N LEU A 68 -12.49 -7.57 -4.02
CA LEU A 68 -12.43 -9.03 -4.05
C LEU A 68 -11.00 -9.53 -3.74
N LEU A 69 -9.97 -8.87 -4.25
CA LEU A 69 -8.57 -9.17 -3.95
C LEU A 69 -8.26 -9.01 -2.45
N SER A 70 -8.65 -7.88 -1.84
CA SER A 70 -8.57 -7.65 -0.38
C SER A 70 -9.30 -8.76 0.40
N LEU A 71 -10.49 -9.15 -0.07
CA LEU A 71 -11.29 -10.19 0.55
C LEU A 71 -10.61 -11.57 0.51
N ILE A 72 -10.09 -11.97 -0.66
CA ILE A 72 -9.36 -13.24 -0.81
C ILE A 72 -8.12 -13.24 0.08
N LEU A 73 -7.32 -12.18 0.05
CA LEU A 73 -6.13 -12.04 0.88
C LEU A 73 -6.45 -12.10 2.38
N SER A 74 -7.62 -11.59 2.81
CA SER A 74 -8.05 -11.68 4.22
C SER A 74 -8.35 -13.09 4.70
N TYR A 75 -8.56 -14.05 3.79
CA TYR A 75 -8.70 -15.48 4.09
C TYR A 75 -7.45 -16.29 3.78
N THR A 76 -6.35 -15.65 3.39
CA THR A 76 -5.10 -16.36 3.11
C THR A 76 -4.33 -16.55 4.42
N PRO A 77 -3.80 -17.77 4.70
CA PRO A 77 -2.93 -18.00 5.86
C PRO A 77 -1.83 -16.94 5.97
N SER A 78 -1.56 -16.45 7.19
CA SER A 78 -0.70 -15.28 7.40
C SER A 78 0.65 -15.31 6.70
N PRO A 79 1.42 -16.43 6.69
CA PRO A 79 2.71 -16.46 6.01
C PRO A 79 2.58 -16.28 4.49
N LEU A 80 1.60 -16.95 3.88
CA LEU A 80 1.34 -16.84 2.44
C LEU A 80 0.80 -15.45 2.07
N ARG A 81 -0.10 -14.88 2.89
CA ARG A 81 -0.59 -13.50 2.68
C ARG A 81 0.54 -12.49 2.70
N PHE A 82 1.49 -12.65 3.63
CA PHE A 82 2.65 -11.77 3.77
C PHE A 82 3.53 -11.81 2.52
N GLN A 83 3.87 -13.01 2.06
CA GLN A 83 4.65 -13.20 0.83
C GLN A 83 3.93 -12.63 -0.39
N LEU A 84 2.65 -12.96 -0.60
CA LEU A 84 1.90 -12.48 -1.76
C LEU A 84 1.79 -10.94 -1.79
N LEU A 85 1.65 -10.29 -0.64
CA LEU A 85 1.63 -8.83 -0.56
C LEU A 85 3.00 -8.22 -0.85
N GLN A 86 4.09 -8.88 -0.44
CA GLN A 86 5.43 -8.47 -0.83
C GLN A 86 5.61 -8.57 -2.34
N ASP A 87 5.26 -9.72 -2.92
CA ASP A 87 5.36 -9.98 -4.37
C ASP A 87 4.56 -8.94 -5.16
N LEU A 88 3.33 -8.62 -4.74
CA LEU A 88 2.50 -7.60 -5.39
C LEU A 88 3.12 -6.19 -5.40
N ILE A 89 4.02 -5.87 -4.48
CA ILE A 89 4.69 -4.57 -4.41
C ILE A 89 6.03 -4.59 -5.18
N THR A 90 6.72 -5.73 -5.22
CA THR A 90 8.08 -5.81 -5.79
C THR A 90 8.15 -6.38 -7.20
N ASP A 91 7.15 -7.13 -7.63
CA ASP A 91 7.15 -7.78 -8.95
C ASP A 91 7.08 -6.73 -10.08
N PRO A 92 8.10 -6.66 -10.97
CA PRO A 92 8.11 -5.71 -12.08
C PRO A 92 6.97 -5.94 -13.09
N ASP A 93 6.43 -7.16 -13.18
CA ASP A 93 5.36 -7.51 -14.11
C ASP A 93 3.98 -7.02 -13.61
N VAL A 94 3.85 -6.70 -12.31
CA VAL A 94 2.63 -6.09 -11.74
C VAL A 94 2.55 -4.62 -12.14
N THR A 95 1.38 -4.15 -12.54
CA THR A 95 1.23 -2.76 -13.02
C THR A 95 1.55 -1.75 -11.92
N PRO A 96 2.13 -0.57 -12.24
CA PRO A 96 2.50 0.40 -11.22
C PRO A 96 1.34 0.83 -10.30
N GLN A 97 0.14 0.99 -10.86
CA GLN A 97 -1.07 1.33 -10.09
C GLN A 97 -1.41 0.25 -9.07
N MET A 98 -1.25 -1.03 -9.45
CA MET A 98 -1.50 -2.14 -8.53
C MET A 98 -0.42 -2.25 -7.45
N ARG A 99 0.86 -1.99 -7.78
CA ARG A 99 1.93 -1.94 -6.77
C ARG A 99 1.66 -0.87 -5.71
N VAL A 100 1.19 0.31 -6.13
CA VAL A 100 0.75 1.37 -5.20
C VAL A 100 -0.45 0.90 -4.36
N ALA A 101 -1.48 0.33 -5.01
CA ALA A 101 -2.68 -0.14 -4.31
C ALA A 101 -2.37 -1.29 -3.32
N ALA A 102 -1.35 -2.11 -3.59
CA ALA A 102 -0.91 -3.18 -2.72
C ALA A 102 -0.32 -2.67 -1.39
N ILE A 103 0.27 -1.47 -1.35
CA ILE A 103 0.65 -0.81 -0.08
C ILE A 103 -0.60 -0.58 0.80
N GLY A 104 -1.71 -0.20 0.17
CA GLY A 104 -3.01 -0.11 0.84
C GLY A 104 -3.51 -1.46 1.39
N LEU A 105 -3.26 -2.57 0.68
CA LEU A 105 -3.59 -3.92 1.16
C LEU A 105 -2.69 -4.36 2.33
N VAL A 106 -1.41 -3.97 2.34
CA VAL A 106 -0.51 -4.15 3.49
C VAL A 106 -1.03 -3.38 4.70
N LYS A 107 -1.45 -2.13 4.51
CA LYS A 107 -2.09 -1.30 5.54
C LYS A 107 -3.33 -1.96 6.13
N GLU A 108 -4.22 -2.50 5.29
CA GLU A 108 -5.39 -3.25 5.76
C GLU A 108 -4.96 -4.49 6.59
N ALA A 109 -3.98 -5.25 6.11
CA ALA A 109 -3.51 -6.47 6.76
C ALA A 109 -2.89 -6.21 8.14
N VAL A 110 -1.99 -5.23 8.27
CA VAL A 110 -1.34 -4.94 9.54
C VAL A 110 -2.33 -4.40 10.57
N LEU A 111 -3.25 -3.52 10.17
CA LEU A 111 -4.25 -2.96 11.07
C LEU A 111 -5.25 -4.00 11.56
N GLU A 112 -5.65 -4.91 10.67
CA GLU A 112 -6.49 -6.06 11.02
C GLU A 112 -5.83 -6.91 12.11
N ASN A 113 -4.55 -7.26 11.95
CA ASN A 113 -3.81 -8.10 12.90
C ASN A 113 -3.51 -7.38 14.23
N LEU A 114 -3.21 -6.08 14.19
CA LEU A 114 -3.05 -5.25 15.39
C LEU A 114 -4.36 -5.16 16.19
N SER A 115 -5.51 -5.14 15.51
CA SER A 115 -6.83 -5.08 16.17
C SER A 115 -7.25 -6.42 16.77
N ALA A 116 -7.00 -7.54 16.07
CA ALA A 116 -7.41 -8.88 16.50
C ALA A 116 -6.72 -9.29 17.82
N SER A 117 -5.46 -8.93 18.00
CA SER A 117 -4.67 -9.25 19.20
C SER A 117 -5.19 -8.62 20.50
N LYS A 118 -6.02 -7.57 20.44
CA LYS A 118 -6.60 -6.94 21.64
C LYS A 118 -7.87 -7.65 22.14
N SER A 119 -8.42 -8.57 21.34
CA SER A 119 -9.72 -9.20 21.58
C SER A 119 -9.67 -10.57 22.26
N SER A 120 -8.49 -11.18 22.37
CA SER A 120 -8.32 -12.47 23.05
C SER A 120 -8.26 -12.29 24.57
N LEU A 121 -9.44 -12.29 25.20
CA LEU A 121 -9.60 -12.48 26.65
C LEU A 121 -9.03 -13.85 27.05
N GLY A 122 -7.77 -13.89 27.50
CA GLY A 122 -7.20 -15.00 28.28
C GLY A 122 -6.62 -16.19 27.52
N GLY A 123 -6.28 -16.07 26.24
CA GLY A 123 -5.60 -17.13 25.47
C GLY A 123 -4.54 -16.54 24.55
N GLU A 124 -3.39 -17.23 24.46
CA GLU A 124 -2.16 -16.90 23.72
C GLU A 124 -2.32 -15.84 22.62
N GLN A 125 -1.52 -14.76 22.72
CA GLN A 125 -1.39 -13.79 21.65
C GLN A 125 -0.81 -14.51 20.42
N LEU A 126 -1.64 -14.74 19.40
CA LEU A 126 -1.16 -15.26 18.12
C LEU A 126 -0.33 -14.16 17.44
N GLU A 127 1.00 -14.26 17.58
CA GLU A 127 1.91 -13.51 16.75
C GLU A 127 1.70 -13.92 15.30
N THR A 128 1.40 -12.95 14.43
CA THR A 128 1.32 -13.16 12.98
C THR A 128 2.51 -12.49 12.31
N ALA A 129 2.77 -12.85 11.06
CA ALA A 129 3.86 -12.26 10.30
C ALA A 129 3.76 -10.71 10.22
N PHE A 130 2.53 -10.17 10.26
CA PHE A 130 2.25 -8.73 10.22
C PHE A 130 2.41 -8.02 11.57
N THR A 131 2.52 -8.73 12.68
CA THR A 131 2.69 -8.14 14.03
C THR A 131 3.94 -8.68 14.70
N SER A 132 5.03 -8.70 13.92
CA SER A 132 6.37 -9.07 14.37
C SER A 132 7.38 -8.08 13.77
N PRO A 133 8.60 -7.96 14.34
CA PRO A 133 9.67 -7.13 13.76
C PRO A 133 10.03 -7.47 12.30
N ASN A 134 9.69 -8.69 11.85
CA ASN A 134 9.86 -9.10 10.45
C ASN A 134 9.05 -8.21 9.48
N PHE A 135 7.95 -7.60 9.93
CA PHE A 135 7.20 -6.63 9.15
C PHE A 135 8.09 -5.48 8.69
N MET A 136 8.81 -4.83 9.61
CA MET A 136 9.71 -3.73 9.28
C MET A 136 10.92 -4.20 8.50
N GLN A 137 11.48 -5.36 8.82
CA GLN A 137 12.62 -5.91 8.08
C GLN A 137 12.31 -6.12 6.59
N MET A 138 11.10 -6.58 6.28
CA MET A 138 10.70 -6.92 4.91
C MET A 138 10.11 -5.73 4.16
N PHE A 139 9.20 -4.96 4.76
CA PHE A 139 8.49 -3.89 4.06
C PHE A 139 9.19 -2.54 4.11
N SER A 140 10.01 -2.24 5.13
CA SER A 140 10.67 -0.93 5.23
C SER A 140 11.56 -0.61 4.02
N PRO A 141 12.46 -1.50 3.57
CA PRO A 141 13.34 -1.22 2.42
C PRO A 141 12.61 -1.12 1.08
N ILE A 142 11.34 -1.52 1.04
CA ILE A 142 10.49 -1.53 -0.16
C ILE A 142 9.60 -0.28 -0.18
N ILE A 143 8.94 0.01 0.93
CA ILE A 143 7.90 1.05 1.03
C ILE A 143 8.47 2.38 1.51
N PHE A 144 9.36 2.38 2.52
CA PHE A 144 9.80 3.59 3.22
C PHE A 144 11.13 4.14 2.72
N LYS A 145 11.28 4.17 1.40
CA LYS A 145 12.37 4.85 0.70
C LYS A 145 11.79 5.75 -0.36
N LEU A 146 12.53 6.76 -0.75
CA LEU A 146 12.21 7.57 -1.91
C LEU A 146 12.79 6.88 -3.16
N ASP A 147 11.93 6.40 -4.07
CA ASP A 147 12.35 5.67 -5.26
C ASP A 147 12.50 6.64 -6.43
N LEU A 148 13.64 7.31 -6.45
CA LEU A 148 14.00 8.23 -7.52
C LEU A 148 15.03 7.54 -8.40
N PRO A 149 14.97 7.71 -9.74
CA PRO A 149 16.05 7.31 -10.62
C PRO A 149 17.32 8.06 -10.18
N GLN A 150 18.14 7.43 -9.33
CA GLN A 150 19.49 7.91 -9.08
C GLN A 150 20.33 7.51 -10.30
N ALA A 151 20.19 8.26 -11.39
CA ALA A 151 21.24 8.30 -12.40
C ALA A 151 22.41 9.08 -11.79
N ALA A 152 23.33 8.32 -11.18
CA ALA A 152 24.74 8.65 -10.99
C ALA A 152 25.16 10.12 -11.25
N GLY A 153 24.83 11.02 -10.32
CA GLY A 153 25.37 12.38 -10.27
C GLY A 153 24.62 13.42 -11.12
N GLN A 154 24.01 14.38 -10.43
CA GLN A 154 23.65 15.71 -10.93
C GLN A 154 22.71 15.78 -12.14
N GLU A 155 21.48 15.29 -12.00
CA GLU A 155 20.35 15.94 -12.68
C GLU A 155 19.22 16.14 -11.66
N ASP A 156 18.74 17.38 -11.59
CA ASP A 156 17.61 17.74 -10.74
C ASP A 156 16.36 17.04 -11.26
N LEU A 157 15.64 16.37 -10.37
CA LEU A 157 14.38 15.70 -10.72
C LEU A 157 13.37 16.73 -11.19
N ASP A 158 12.94 16.54 -12.43
CA ASP A 158 11.89 17.35 -13.00
C ASP A 158 10.57 17.10 -12.25
N LEU A 159 9.95 18.20 -11.81
CA LEU A 159 8.70 18.16 -11.06
C LEU A 159 7.59 17.50 -11.89
N GLN A 160 7.53 17.79 -13.19
CA GLN A 160 6.49 17.27 -14.07
C GLN A 160 6.64 15.76 -14.23
N GLU A 161 7.86 15.26 -14.46
CA GLU A 161 8.16 13.83 -14.52
C GLU A 161 7.77 13.12 -13.22
N PHE A 162 8.07 13.70 -12.06
CA PHE A 162 7.66 13.16 -10.77
C PHE A 162 6.14 13.07 -10.64
N LEU A 163 5.42 14.17 -10.94
CA LEU A 163 3.96 14.23 -10.79
C LEU A 163 3.21 13.32 -11.78
N GLU A 164 3.76 13.09 -12.96
CA GLU A 164 3.21 12.16 -13.96
C GLU A 164 3.54 10.70 -13.66
N SER A 165 4.52 10.44 -12.78
CA SER A 165 4.88 9.10 -12.35
C SER A 165 3.88 8.50 -11.33
N PRO A 166 3.96 7.20 -11.04
CA PRO A 166 3.22 6.56 -9.94
C PRO A 166 3.72 6.95 -8.54
N GLU A 167 4.90 7.57 -8.44
CA GLU A 167 5.62 7.82 -7.19
C GLU A 167 4.85 8.70 -6.19
N PRO A 168 4.19 9.82 -6.57
CA PRO A 168 3.42 10.63 -5.63
C PRO A 168 2.34 9.82 -4.91
N LEU A 169 1.62 8.95 -5.65
CA LEU A 169 0.59 8.10 -5.07
C LEU A 169 1.19 7.01 -4.18
N ARG A 170 2.33 6.43 -4.58
CA ARG A 170 3.09 5.47 -3.76
C ARG A 170 3.50 6.09 -2.43
N LEU A 171 4.01 7.32 -2.45
CA LEU A 171 4.42 8.07 -1.28
C LEU A 171 3.23 8.40 -0.37
N VAL A 172 2.08 8.79 -0.92
CA VAL A 172 0.87 9.01 -0.12
C VAL A 172 0.46 7.73 0.62
N GLU A 173 0.45 6.58 -0.06
CA GLU A 173 0.13 5.30 0.58
C GLU A 173 1.18 4.86 1.60
N GLY A 174 2.48 5.05 1.28
CA GLY A 174 3.59 4.74 2.19
C GLY A 174 3.59 5.60 3.45
N LEU A 175 3.47 6.92 3.31
CA LEU A 175 3.38 7.85 4.44
C LEU A 175 2.12 7.60 5.26
N GLY A 176 1.00 7.30 4.61
CA GLY A 176 -0.25 6.94 5.27
C GLY A 176 -0.15 5.63 6.08
N LEU A 177 0.53 4.62 5.52
CA LEU A 177 0.85 3.38 6.24
C LEU A 177 1.75 3.66 7.45
N TYR A 178 2.84 4.40 7.27
CA TYR A 178 3.77 4.73 8.35
C TYR A 178 3.04 5.44 9.50
N TYR A 179 2.29 6.50 9.18
CA TYR A 179 1.52 7.26 10.16
C TYR A 179 0.52 6.38 10.93
N VAL A 180 -0.29 5.59 10.23
CA VAL A 180 -1.36 4.83 10.89
C VAL A 180 -0.82 3.69 11.75
N VAL A 181 0.24 3.00 11.31
CA VAL A 181 0.87 1.93 12.10
C VAL A 181 1.58 2.54 13.31
N LEU A 182 2.28 3.67 13.14
CA LEU A 182 2.90 4.40 14.25
C LEU A 182 1.88 4.76 15.33
N GLN A 183 0.68 5.17 14.95
CA GLN A 183 -0.41 5.50 15.87
C GLN A 183 -1.06 4.27 16.53
N ARG A 184 -1.13 3.14 15.84
CA ARG A 184 -1.90 1.97 16.28
C ARG A 184 -1.07 0.94 17.02
N ASP A 185 0.19 0.78 16.65
CA ASP A 185 1.12 -0.18 17.24
C ASP A 185 1.82 0.41 18.47
N VAL A 186 1.04 0.68 19.51
CA VAL A 186 1.54 1.30 20.75
C VAL A 186 2.60 0.44 21.44
N ASP A 187 2.42 -0.88 21.38
CA ASP A 187 3.30 -1.88 21.99
C ASP A 187 4.50 -2.24 21.09
N ASN A 188 4.67 -1.55 19.94
CA ASN A 188 5.78 -1.72 19.00
C ASN A 188 5.98 -3.18 18.52
N ARG A 189 4.89 -3.90 18.26
CA ARG A 189 4.93 -5.31 17.83
C ARG A 189 5.50 -5.49 16.43
N THR A 190 5.33 -4.48 15.59
CA THR A 190 5.86 -4.46 14.21
C THR A 190 7.34 -4.06 14.14
N GLY A 191 7.89 -3.45 15.20
CA GLY A 191 9.22 -2.82 15.20
C GLY A 191 9.24 -1.39 14.62
N ILE A 192 8.08 -0.82 14.26
CA ILE A 192 8.02 0.50 13.61
C ILE A 192 8.54 1.66 14.49
N ARG A 193 8.47 1.51 15.82
CA ARG A 193 8.94 2.48 16.81
C ARG A 193 10.37 2.19 17.28
N ASP A 194 11.04 1.20 16.69
CA ASP A 194 12.45 0.94 17.01
C ASP A 194 13.29 2.16 16.57
N PRO A 195 14.18 2.69 17.43
CA PRO A 195 14.98 3.87 17.10
C PRO A 195 15.77 3.74 15.80
N ASP A 196 16.29 2.53 15.53
CA ASP A 196 17.02 2.24 14.30
C ASP A 196 16.10 2.29 13.07
N SER A 197 14.91 1.67 13.15
CA SER A 197 13.91 1.71 12.07
C SER A 197 13.45 3.14 11.79
N MET A 198 13.11 3.91 12.83
CA MET A 198 12.71 5.31 12.67
C MET A 198 13.81 6.17 12.05
N ARG A 199 15.06 5.97 12.47
CA ARG A 199 16.22 6.70 11.92
C ARG A 199 16.47 6.35 10.46
N VAL A 200 16.30 5.09 10.06
CA VAL A 200 16.44 4.66 8.66
C VAL A 200 15.35 5.32 7.81
N ILE A 201 14.08 5.26 8.23
CA ILE A 201 12.96 5.87 7.50
C ILE A 201 13.12 7.38 7.39
N ASP A 202 13.55 8.05 8.46
CA ASP A 202 13.81 9.48 8.45
C ASP A 202 14.87 9.85 7.40
N LYS A 203 15.97 9.09 7.37
CA LYS A 203 17.09 9.33 6.45
C LYS A 203 16.77 8.96 5.00
N GLU A 204 16.09 7.84 4.76
CA GLU A 204 15.86 7.30 3.41
C GLU A 204 14.60 7.86 2.73
N LEU A 205 13.69 8.45 3.50
CA LEU A 205 12.44 8.96 2.98
C LEU A 205 12.12 10.37 3.49
N LEU A 206 11.92 10.57 4.79
CA LEU A 206 11.28 11.80 5.29
C LEU A 206 12.10 13.05 5.05
N THR A 207 13.40 13.01 5.40
CA THR A 207 14.31 14.15 5.22
C THR A 207 14.54 14.45 3.75
N VAL A 208 14.78 13.42 2.93
CA VAL A 208 15.03 13.59 1.50
C VAL A 208 13.79 14.14 0.78
N LEU A 209 12.61 13.60 1.08
CA LEU A 209 11.36 14.08 0.51
C LEU A 209 11.09 15.53 0.91
N ARG A 210 11.30 15.89 2.18
CA ARG A 210 11.12 17.28 2.63
C ARG A 210 12.02 18.25 1.88
N GLN A 211 13.30 17.91 1.71
CA GLN A 211 14.24 18.74 0.95
C GLN A 211 13.80 18.91 -0.51
N GLN A 212 13.35 17.83 -1.14
CA GLN A 212 12.88 17.87 -2.53
C GLN A 212 11.59 18.71 -2.69
N LEU A 213 10.64 18.58 -1.77
CA LEU A 213 9.41 19.37 -1.78
C LEU A 213 9.69 20.87 -1.59
N THR A 214 10.61 21.23 -0.68
CA THR A 214 11.03 22.63 -0.51
C THR A 214 11.58 23.20 -1.81
N LYS A 215 12.46 22.45 -2.49
CA LYS A 215 13.03 22.88 -3.77
C LYS A 215 11.95 23.09 -4.84
N TRP A 216 11.06 22.12 -5.04
CA TRP A 216 10.01 22.26 -6.05
C TRP A 216 9.03 23.40 -5.75
N ASN A 217 8.74 23.69 -4.49
CA ASN A 217 7.93 24.85 -4.12
C ASN A 217 8.63 26.18 -4.39
N GLU A 218 9.95 26.27 -4.18
CA GLU A 218 10.73 27.45 -4.55
C GLU A 218 10.65 27.67 -6.07
N ASP A 219 10.86 26.62 -6.86
CA ASP A 219 10.78 26.67 -8.33
C ASP A 219 9.37 27.11 -8.82
N LEU A 220 8.30 26.63 -8.18
CA LEU A 220 6.92 27.01 -8.49
C LEU A 220 6.60 28.48 -8.14
N ASN A 221 7.23 29.04 -7.11
CA ASN A 221 7.03 30.45 -6.75
C ASN A 221 7.76 31.41 -7.71
N GLU A 222 8.73 30.91 -8.49
CA GLU A 222 9.45 31.68 -9.50
C GLU A 222 8.79 31.63 -10.89
N THR A 223 7.74 30.81 -11.08
CA THR A 223 7.05 30.72 -12.39
C THR A 223 6.20 31.97 -12.72
N PRO A 224 6.26 32.48 -13.96
CA PRO A 224 5.51 33.68 -14.38
C PRO A 224 3.99 33.47 -14.46
N ASP A 225 3.22 34.55 -14.23
CA ASP A 225 1.74 34.60 -14.13
C ASP A 225 0.96 33.88 -15.25
N THR A 226 1.56 33.65 -16.42
CA THR A 226 0.89 32.95 -17.53
C THR A 226 0.74 31.43 -17.35
N ALA A 227 1.42 30.84 -16.36
CA ALA A 227 1.36 29.40 -16.04
C ALA A 227 0.59 29.07 -14.74
N GLU A 228 -0.13 30.05 -14.15
CA GLU A 228 -0.77 29.96 -12.83
C GLU A 228 -1.64 28.70 -12.62
N LEU A 229 -2.43 28.28 -13.61
CA LEU A 229 -3.34 27.13 -13.44
C LEU A 229 -2.59 25.80 -13.25
N LEU A 230 -1.51 25.59 -14.01
CA LEU A 230 -0.68 24.38 -13.89
C LEU A 230 0.13 24.43 -12.58
N ALA A 231 0.72 25.57 -12.27
CA ALA A 231 1.47 25.78 -11.03
C ALA A 231 0.59 25.53 -9.79
N ASN A 232 -0.65 26.03 -9.80
CA ASN A 232 -1.62 25.78 -8.74
C ASN A 232 -2.00 24.30 -8.60
N HIS A 233 -2.16 23.58 -9.72
CA HIS A 233 -2.43 22.14 -9.67
C HIS A 233 -1.27 21.36 -9.05
N ASN A 234 -0.04 21.67 -9.47
CA ASN A 234 1.17 21.03 -8.97
C ASN A 234 1.38 21.32 -7.47
N ALA A 235 1.19 22.58 -7.05
CA ALA A 235 1.27 22.97 -5.65
C ALA A 235 0.27 22.21 -4.77
N LEU A 236 -0.96 21.97 -5.25
CA LEU A 236 -1.96 21.17 -4.54
C LEU A 236 -1.50 19.71 -4.36
N GLN A 237 -0.88 19.11 -5.38
CA GLN A 237 -0.37 17.74 -5.28
C GLN A 237 0.80 17.63 -4.29
N LEU A 238 1.72 18.59 -4.31
CA LEU A 238 2.83 18.65 -3.34
C LEU A 238 2.32 18.86 -1.91
N GLY A 239 1.33 19.73 -1.71
CA GLY A 239 0.75 20.02 -0.40
C GLY A 239 0.13 18.78 0.29
N ILE A 240 -0.31 17.77 -0.47
CA ILE A 240 -0.77 16.50 0.10
C ILE A 240 0.39 15.76 0.79
N LEU A 241 1.57 15.74 0.16
CA LEU A 241 2.77 15.08 0.71
C LEU A 241 3.29 15.83 1.92
N GLU A 242 3.32 17.17 1.87
CA GLU A 242 3.70 18.02 3.01
C GLU A 242 2.80 17.79 4.22
N MET A 243 1.48 17.77 4.01
CA MET A 243 0.52 17.48 5.07
C MET A 243 0.82 16.13 5.75
N TRP A 244 1.20 15.10 4.99
CA TRP A 244 1.57 13.81 5.55
C TRP A 244 2.88 13.86 6.34
N LEU A 245 3.90 14.55 5.85
CA LEU A 245 5.16 14.75 6.56
C LEU A 245 4.94 15.45 7.91
N ASP A 246 4.08 16.48 7.94
CA ASP A 246 3.78 17.23 9.16
C ASP A 246 3.00 16.39 10.18
N ARG A 247 2.05 15.57 9.70
CA ARG A 247 1.33 14.60 10.55
C ARG A 247 2.29 13.57 11.16
N ILE A 248 3.23 13.08 10.37
CA ILE A 248 4.24 12.13 10.82
C ILE A 248 5.16 12.77 11.85
N GLN A 249 5.67 13.98 11.58
CA GLN A 249 6.53 14.70 12.53
C GLN A 249 5.80 14.96 13.86
N SER A 250 4.53 15.34 13.80
CA SER A 250 3.71 15.53 15.01
C SER A 250 3.52 14.22 15.77
N ALA A 251 3.31 13.11 15.05
CA ALA A 251 3.15 11.79 15.64
C ALA A 251 4.44 11.29 16.29
N THR A 252 5.60 11.47 15.65
CA THR A 252 6.88 11.04 16.20
C THR A 252 7.32 11.86 17.40
N ALA A 253 7.02 13.17 17.42
CA ALA A 253 7.29 14.03 18.57
C ALA A 253 6.44 13.68 19.82
N ALA A 254 5.36 12.92 19.66
CA ALA A 254 4.47 12.49 20.74
C ALA A 254 4.79 11.09 21.31
N LEU A 255 5.79 10.40 20.76
CA LEU A 255 6.27 9.10 21.25
C LEU A 255 7.24 9.28 22.42
#